data_AF-A0A444UVZ6-F1
#
_entry.id   AF-A0A444UVZ6-F1
#
_cell.length_a   1.000
_cell.length_b   1.000
_cell.length_c   1.000
_cell.angle_alpha   90.00
_cell.angle_beta   90.00
_cell.angle_gamma   90.00
#
_symmetry.space_group_name_H-M   'P 1'
#
loop_
_entity.id
_entity.type
_entity.pdbx_description
1 polymer ?
#
loop_
_entity_poly.entity_id
_entity_poly.type
_entity_poly.pdbx_seq_one_letter_code
_entity_poly.pdbx_strand_id
1 'polypeptide(L)'
;MMLRMKREFAGSQNQILPVFDSLLLLDRNVDLLTPLATQLTYEGLIDEVYSITNVLRGENAKTKTLQSAVQSLETDKAKLQEKVQNLEKKLTENKRDNNTGSPGDADLEQLREDKESAESQLDFLNSVIIDLQRKNEELKSKLEKMAEASLNGNNASELDNYDSFNETQEKKKKPAPRLFCDICDCFDLHDTEDCPTQAQMSETPPHTAYHGSRKDERPYCDICEVFGHLTNSCNDDETF
;
A
#
# COMPACT_ATOMS: atom_id res chain seq x y z
N MET A 1 29.55 80.01 -45.51
CA MET A 1 30.85 80.05 -44.78
C MET A 1 31.63 78.72 -44.85
N MET A 2 30.99 77.55 -44.96
CA MET A 2 31.68 76.24 -45.06
C MET A 2 32.37 75.92 -46.40
N LEU A 3 32.12 76.68 -47.47
CA LEU A 3 32.79 76.45 -48.77
C LEU A 3 34.20 77.07 -48.83
N ARG A 4 34.52 77.99 -47.91
CA ARG A 4 35.85 78.63 -47.83
C ARG A 4 36.85 77.81 -47.00
N MET A 5 36.37 76.97 -46.08
CA MET A 5 37.22 76.06 -45.30
C MET A 5 37.73 74.84 -46.09
N LYS A 6 37.01 74.41 -47.14
CA LYS A 6 37.46 73.31 -48.02
C LYS A 6 38.64 73.68 -48.92
N ARG A 7 39.01 74.96 -49.03
CA ARG A 7 40.10 75.43 -49.90
C ARG A 7 41.45 75.60 -49.20
N GLU A 8 41.50 75.53 -47.88
CA GLU A 8 42.75 75.72 -47.10
C GLU A 8 43.34 74.42 -46.52
N PHE A 9 42.72 73.26 -46.76
CA PHE A 9 43.20 71.95 -46.28
C PHE A 9 43.79 71.05 -47.39
N ALA A 10 44.35 71.65 -48.44
CA ALA A 10 44.98 70.92 -49.56
C ALA A 10 46.47 70.59 -49.31
N GLY A 11 46.88 70.39 -48.05
CA GLY A 11 48.24 70.05 -47.68
C GLY A 11 48.25 68.99 -46.57
N SER A 12 48.61 67.76 -46.96
CA SER A 12 48.95 66.61 -46.10
C SER A 12 48.02 66.34 -44.90
N GLN A 13 46.83 65.80 -45.17
CA GLN A 13 46.17 64.98 -44.15
C GLN A 13 46.81 63.59 -44.13
N ASN A 14 47.46 63.26 -43.02
CA ASN A 14 47.80 61.87 -42.72
C ASN A 14 46.50 61.07 -42.73
N GLN A 15 46.36 60.14 -43.66
CA GLN A 15 45.26 59.19 -43.69
C GLN A 15 45.44 58.24 -42.51
N ILE A 16 44.93 58.64 -41.34
CA ILE A 16 44.72 57.69 -40.25
C ILE A 16 43.58 56.80 -40.74
N LEU A 17 43.95 55.64 -41.27
CA LEU A 17 42.99 54.58 -41.53
C LEU A 17 42.30 54.27 -40.19
N PRO A 18 40.97 54.29 -40.11
CA PRO A 18 40.28 53.89 -38.89
C PRO A 18 40.70 52.46 -38.57
N VAL A 19 41.27 52.21 -37.39
CA VAL A 19 41.69 50.87 -36.93
C VAL A 19 40.48 49.96 -36.72
N PHE A 20 39.29 50.55 -36.65
CA PHE A 20 38.03 49.86 -36.42
C PHE A 20 37.09 50.19 -37.58
N ASP A 21 36.69 49.16 -38.32
CA ASP A 21 35.76 49.29 -39.45
C ASP A 21 34.30 49.50 -39.01
N SER A 22 33.98 49.19 -37.75
CA SER A 22 32.66 49.46 -37.15
C SER A 22 32.73 49.51 -35.63
N LEU A 23 31.96 50.44 -35.05
CA LEU A 23 31.76 50.60 -33.61
C LEU A 23 30.27 50.43 -33.31
N LEU A 24 29.91 49.36 -32.61
CA LEU A 24 28.55 49.11 -32.12
C LEU A 24 28.44 49.57 -30.66
N LEU A 25 27.64 50.61 -30.41
CA LEU A 25 27.32 51.10 -29.08
C LEU A 25 25.95 50.55 -28.67
N LEU A 26 25.94 49.61 -27.72
CA LEU A 26 24.71 49.05 -27.15
C LEU A 26 24.41 49.76 -25.82
N ASP A 27 23.48 50.70 -25.85
CA ASP A 27 22.91 51.27 -24.63
C ASP A 27 21.76 50.36 -24.15
N ARG A 28 22.02 49.57 -23.10
CA ARG A 28 21.03 48.60 -22.57
C ARG A 28 19.79 49.26 -21.96
N ASN A 29 19.81 50.58 -21.73
CA ASN A 29 18.63 51.32 -21.29
C ASN A 29 17.70 51.69 -22.45
N VAL A 30 18.19 51.60 -23.69
CA VAL A 30 17.45 51.98 -24.91
C VAL A 30 17.26 50.76 -25.83
N ASP A 31 18.10 49.75 -25.71
CA ASP A 31 18.06 48.52 -26.52
C ASP A 31 17.49 47.33 -25.73
N LEU A 32 16.17 47.33 -25.55
CA LEU A 32 15.43 46.24 -24.90
C LEU A 32 15.26 45.00 -25.81
N LEU A 33 15.57 45.12 -27.11
CA LEU A 33 15.26 44.10 -28.12
C LEU A 33 16.48 43.25 -28.51
N THR A 34 17.70 43.79 -28.48
CA THR A 34 18.91 43.00 -28.79
C THR A 34 19.13 41.79 -27.86
N PRO A 35 18.82 41.85 -26.54
CA PRO A 35 18.82 40.65 -25.69
C PRO A 35 17.75 39.61 -26.09
N LEU A 36 16.69 40.02 -26.78
CA LEU A 36 15.65 39.14 -27.35
C LEU A 36 16.01 38.60 -28.74
N ALA A 37 17.06 39.13 -29.39
CA ALA A 37 17.45 38.75 -30.75
C ALA A 37 18.44 37.58 -30.80
N THR A 38 18.97 37.12 -29.66
CA THR A 38 19.73 35.86 -29.58
C THR A 38 18.79 34.67 -29.45
N GLN A 39 18.85 33.73 -30.38
CA GLN A 39 17.90 32.61 -30.50
C GLN A 39 17.69 31.82 -29.18
N LEU A 40 18.74 31.66 -28.37
CA LEU A 40 18.68 30.94 -27.10
C LEU A 40 17.91 31.69 -25.99
N THR A 41 17.88 33.02 -26.01
CA THR A 41 17.17 33.82 -25.00
C THR A 41 15.73 34.10 -25.40
N TYR A 42 15.46 34.22 -26.71
CA TYR A 42 14.11 34.40 -27.24
C TYR A 42 13.19 33.21 -26.91
N GLU A 43 13.64 31.99 -27.22
CA GLU A 43 12.86 30.77 -26.97
C GLU A 43 12.61 30.56 -25.47
N GLY A 44 13.63 30.74 -24.63
CA GLY A 44 13.48 30.59 -23.18
C GLY A 44 12.51 31.59 -22.55
N LEU A 45 12.52 32.85 -22.99
CA LEU A 45 11.59 33.87 -22.51
C LEU A 45 10.15 33.60 -22.99
N ILE A 46 9.99 33.12 -24.22
CA ILE A 46 8.69 32.71 -24.73
C ILE A 46 8.13 31.55 -23.92
N ASP A 47 8.92 30.50 -23.68
CA ASP A 47 8.52 29.35 -22.88
C ASP A 47 8.10 29.76 -21.46
N GLU A 48 8.87 30.64 -20.83
CA GLU A 48 8.56 31.17 -19.50
C GLU A 48 7.24 31.96 -19.50
N VAL A 49 7.04 32.87 -20.46
CA VAL A 49 5.80 33.66 -20.57
C VAL A 49 4.58 32.77 -20.82
N TYR A 50 4.70 31.77 -21.70
CA TYR A 50 3.62 30.82 -21.95
C TYR A 50 3.32 29.95 -20.73
N SER A 51 4.36 29.50 -20.02
CA SER A 51 4.23 28.75 -18.77
C SER A 51 3.47 29.56 -17.72
N ILE A 52 3.91 30.79 -17.45
CA ILE A 52 3.26 31.71 -16.50
C ILE A 52 1.80 31.94 -16.91
N THR A 53 1.54 32.21 -18.19
CA THR A 53 0.18 32.44 -18.70
C THR A 53 -0.73 31.22 -18.50
N ASN A 54 -0.21 30.02 -18.73
CA ASN A 54 -0.95 28.78 -18.54
C ASN A 54 -1.25 28.52 -17.06
N VAL A 55 -0.28 28.74 -16.18
CA VAL A 55 -0.47 28.64 -14.72
C VAL A 55 -1.53 29.64 -14.26
N LEU A 56 -1.41 30.91 -14.61
CA LEU A 56 -2.38 31.95 -14.27
C LEU A 56 -3.78 31.65 -14.81
N ARG A 57 -3.90 31.07 -16.01
CA ARG A 57 -5.19 30.63 -16.55
C ARG A 57 -5.80 29.49 -15.72
N GLY A 58 -4.98 28.52 -15.32
CA GLY A 58 -5.38 27.41 -14.46
C GLY A 58 -5.82 27.87 -13.08
N GLU A 59 -5.07 28.78 -12.46
CA GLU A 59 -5.43 29.40 -11.18
C GLU A 59 -6.71 30.21 -11.28
N ASN A 60 -6.89 31.01 -12.33
CA ASN A 60 -8.12 31.76 -12.55
C ASN A 60 -9.35 30.84 -12.71
N ALA A 61 -9.21 29.67 -13.35
CA ALA A 61 -10.28 28.70 -13.42
C ALA A 61 -10.63 28.14 -12.03
N LYS A 62 -9.62 27.79 -11.22
CA LYS A 62 -9.82 27.35 -9.83
C LYS A 62 -10.45 28.43 -8.95
N THR A 63 -10.03 29.68 -9.11
CA THR A 63 -10.60 30.81 -8.37
C THR A 63 -12.06 31.01 -8.72
N LYS A 64 -12.44 30.88 -10.00
CA LYS A 64 -13.85 30.94 -10.42
C LYS A 64 -14.68 29.79 -9.86
N THR A 65 -14.17 28.56 -9.84
CA THR A 65 -14.92 27.43 -9.28
C THR A 65 -15.12 27.58 -7.77
N LEU A 66 -14.08 28.00 -7.04
CA LEU A 66 -14.16 28.32 -5.62
C LEU A 66 -15.14 29.47 -5.36
N GLN A 67 -15.12 30.52 -6.17
CA GLN A 67 -16.04 31.65 -6.04
C GLN A 67 -17.50 31.20 -6.20
N SER A 68 -17.81 30.38 -7.20
CA SER A 68 -19.16 29.80 -7.36
C SER A 68 -19.56 28.92 -6.18
N ALA A 69 -18.63 28.13 -5.63
CA ALA A 69 -18.88 27.30 -4.45
C ALA A 69 -19.19 28.16 -3.20
N VAL A 70 -18.42 29.22 -2.98
CA VAL A 70 -18.65 30.19 -1.89
C VAL A 70 -20.02 30.84 -2.04
N GLN A 71 -20.38 31.31 -3.24
CA GLN A 71 -21.71 31.89 -3.49
C GLN A 71 -22.84 30.90 -3.17
N SER A 72 -22.71 29.63 -3.59
CA SER A 72 -23.70 28.60 -3.25
C SER A 72 -23.84 28.44 -1.73
N LEU A 73 -22.73 28.32 -1.02
CA LEU A 73 -22.71 28.17 0.43
C LEU A 73 -23.29 29.39 1.16
N GLU A 74 -23.03 30.60 0.66
CA GLU A 74 -23.62 31.83 1.19
C GLU A 74 -25.15 31.83 1.04
N THR A 75 -25.68 31.39 -0.11
CA THR A 75 -27.13 31.27 -0.30
C THR A 75 -27.75 30.23 0.63
N ASP A 76 -27.09 29.08 0.82
CA ASP A 76 -27.61 28.02 1.68
C ASP A 76 -27.54 28.41 3.16
N LYS A 77 -26.48 29.11 3.57
CA LYS A 77 -26.40 29.72 4.89
C LYS A 77 -27.56 30.68 5.13
N ALA A 78 -27.88 31.55 4.18
CA ALA A 78 -29.01 32.48 4.31
C ALA A 78 -30.35 31.74 4.46
N LYS A 79 -30.61 30.71 3.64
CA LYS A 79 -31.82 29.88 3.74
C LYS A 79 -31.92 29.16 5.08
N LEU A 80 -30.80 28.63 5.59
CA LEU A 80 -30.77 27.96 6.88
C LEU A 80 -31.01 28.93 8.03
N GLN A 81 -30.41 30.13 7.97
CA GLN A 81 -30.67 31.18 8.95
C GLN A 81 -32.14 31.60 8.98
N GLU A 82 -32.79 31.74 7.82
CA GLU A 82 -34.23 32.02 7.74
C GLU A 82 -35.06 30.89 8.36
N LYS A 83 -34.73 29.63 8.07
CA LYS A 83 -35.41 28.47 8.67
C LYS A 83 -35.26 28.44 10.19
N VAL A 84 -34.06 28.71 10.70
CA VAL A 84 -33.79 28.76 12.15
C VAL A 84 -34.62 29.87 12.79
N GLN A 85 -34.61 31.08 12.24
CA GLN A 85 -35.44 32.19 12.76
C GLN A 85 -36.93 31.86 12.75
N ASN A 86 -37.42 31.20 11.69
CA ASN A 86 -38.82 30.77 11.60
C ASN A 86 -39.16 29.70 12.65
N LEU A 87 -38.26 28.73 12.89
CA LEU A 87 -38.45 27.70 13.90
C LEU A 87 -38.38 28.28 15.31
N GLU A 88 -37.43 29.18 15.58
CA GLU A 88 -37.33 29.91 16.85
C GLU A 88 -38.60 30.70 17.13
N LYS A 89 -39.11 31.42 16.12
CA LYS A 89 -40.37 32.15 16.24
C LYS A 89 -41.53 31.22 16.58
N LYS A 90 -41.70 30.11 15.84
CA LYS A 90 -42.73 29.10 16.12
C LYS A 90 -42.61 28.49 17.51
N LEU A 91 -41.39 28.22 17.98
CA LEU A 91 -41.14 27.73 19.34
C LEU A 91 -41.54 28.77 20.39
N THR A 92 -41.22 30.04 20.18
CA THR A 92 -41.63 31.11 21.10
C THR A 92 -43.13 31.36 21.10
N GLU A 93 -43.80 31.23 19.95
CA GLU A 93 -45.26 31.30 19.81
C GLU A 93 -45.92 30.12 20.54
N ASN A 94 -45.51 28.88 20.26
CA ASN A 94 -45.99 27.69 20.96
C ASN A 94 -45.74 27.76 22.48
N LYS A 95 -44.61 28.33 22.92
CA LYS A 95 -44.31 28.49 24.35
C LYS A 95 -45.19 29.54 25.03
N ARG A 96 -45.68 30.55 24.29
CA ARG A 96 -46.65 31.52 24.80
C ARG A 96 -48.05 30.91 24.89
N ASP A 97 -48.42 30.05 23.94
CA ASP A 97 -49.70 29.33 23.95
C ASP A 97 -49.75 28.20 25.00
N ASN A 98 -48.60 27.60 25.35
CA ASN A 98 -48.49 26.58 26.41
C ASN A 98 -48.37 27.14 27.85
N ASN A 99 -48.46 28.46 28.06
CA ASN A 99 -48.40 29.04 29.41
C ASN A 99 -49.73 28.93 30.20
N THR A 100 -50.74 28.24 29.63
CA THR A 100 -51.83 27.61 30.37
C THR A 100 -51.56 26.11 30.41
N GLY A 101 -51.16 25.61 31.59
CA GLY A 101 -50.63 24.26 31.80
C GLY A 101 -51.33 23.17 30.99
N SER A 102 -50.56 22.53 30.09
CA SER A 102 -51.01 21.41 29.29
C SER A 102 -50.47 20.10 29.88
N PRO A 103 -51.31 19.07 30.12
CA PRO A 103 -50.91 17.76 30.64
C PRO A 103 -49.91 16.97 29.76
N GLY A 104 -49.57 17.45 28.56
CA GLY A 104 -48.72 16.73 27.61
C GLY A 104 -47.22 16.72 27.91
N ASP A 105 -46.75 17.56 28.85
CA ASP A 105 -45.32 17.63 29.22
C ASP A 105 -44.90 16.44 30.10
N ALA A 106 -45.79 15.99 30.99
CA ALA A 106 -45.57 14.81 31.83
C ALA A 106 -45.54 13.51 31.02
N ASP A 107 -46.44 13.36 30.04
CA ASP A 107 -46.45 12.20 29.12
C ASP A 107 -45.20 12.16 28.24
N LEU A 108 -44.68 13.32 27.82
CA LEU A 108 -43.46 13.38 27.01
C LEU A 108 -42.21 13.02 27.82
N GLU A 109 -42.11 13.49 29.08
CA GLU A 109 -41.01 13.11 29.96
C GLU A 109 -41.09 11.63 30.34
N GLN A 110 -42.29 11.09 30.62
CA GLN A 110 -42.48 9.66 30.87
C GLN A 110 -42.03 8.82 29.67
N LEU A 111 -42.40 9.20 28.44
CA LEU A 111 -41.94 8.51 27.24
C LEU A 111 -40.43 8.60 27.04
N ARG A 112 -39.80 9.68 27.49
CA ARG A 112 -38.35 9.86 27.43
C ARG A 112 -37.65 8.95 28.44
N GLU A 113 -38.14 8.88 29.67
CA GLU A 113 -37.63 7.98 30.71
C GLU A 113 -37.82 6.50 30.35
N ASP A 114 -38.98 6.14 29.79
CA ASP A 114 -39.28 4.78 29.32
C ASP A 114 -38.36 4.40 28.14
N LYS A 115 -38.08 5.35 27.23
CA LYS A 115 -37.12 5.16 26.13
C LYS A 115 -35.70 4.95 26.65
N GLU A 116 -35.23 5.78 27.57
CA GLU A 116 -33.89 5.66 28.17
C GLU A 116 -33.75 4.32 28.92
N SER A 117 -34.81 3.90 29.62
CA SER A 117 -34.88 2.61 30.30
C SER A 117 -34.81 1.44 29.31
N ALA A 118 -35.56 1.50 28.21
CA ALA A 118 -35.54 0.48 27.15
C ALA A 118 -34.17 0.41 26.46
N GLU A 119 -33.54 1.55 26.19
CA GLU A 119 -32.18 1.63 25.62
C GLU A 119 -31.16 0.97 26.58
N SER A 120 -31.23 1.26 27.88
CA SER A 120 -30.36 0.62 28.88
C SER A 120 -30.54 -0.90 28.97
N GLN A 121 -31.77 -1.40 28.79
CA GLN A 121 -32.04 -2.84 28.74
C GLN A 121 -31.45 -3.49 27.48
N LEU A 122 -31.54 -2.81 26.33
CA LEU A 122 -30.90 -3.29 25.10
C LEU A 122 -29.39 -3.36 25.25
N ASP A 123 -28.76 -2.35 25.86
CA ASP A 123 -27.32 -2.34 26.10
C ASP A 123 -26.88 -3.49 27.03
N PHE A 124 -27.64 -3.73 28.10
CA PHE A 124 -27.40 -4.89 28.97
C PHE A 124 -27.51 -6.21 28.19
N LEU A 125 -28.58 -6.40 27.42
CA LEU A 125 -28.77 -7.62 26.62
C LEU A 125 -27.65 -7.80 25.60
N ASN A 126 -27.23 -6.73 24.92
CA ASN A 126 -26.11 -6.77 23.99
C ASN A 126 -24.82 -7.22 24.69
N SER A 127 -24.54 -6.72 25.90
CA SER A 127 -23.38 -7.16 26.69
C SER A 127 -23.44 -8.65 27.06
N VAL A 128 -24.61 -9.14 27.48
CA VAL A 128 -24.83 -10.56 27.81
C VAL A 128 -24.71 -11.44 26.57
N ILE A 129 -25.24 -11.00 25.43
CA ILE A 129 -25.13 -11.70 24.15
C ILE A 129 -23.66 -11.86 23.75
N ILE A 130 -22.86 -10.79 23.86
CA ILE A 130 -21.42 -10.83 23.55
C ILE A 130 -20.71 -11.84 24.46
N ASP A 131 -20.98 -11.82 25.77
CA ASP A 131 -20.34 -12.74 26.72
C ASP A 131 -20.77 -14.20 26.50
N LEU A 132 -22.03 -14.44 26.15
CA LEU A 132 -22.52 -15.79 25.82
C LEU A 132 -21.93 -16.30 24.50
N GLN A 133 -21.80 -15.43 23.49
CA GLN A 133 -21.15 -15.78 22.22
C GLN A 133 -19.68 -16.14 22.45
N ARG A 134 -18.94 -15.34 23.23
CA ARG A 134 -17.55 -15.65 23.61
C ARG A 134 -17.43 -17.00 24.32
N LYS A 135 -18.32 -17.29 25.28
CA LYS A 135 -18.34 -18.59 25.97
C LYS A 135 -18.66 -19.74 25.03
N ASN A 136 -19.59 -19.56 24.10
CA ASN A 136 -19.91 -20.58 23.11
C ASN A 136 -18.72 -20.85 22.17
N GLU A 137 -18.01 -19.81 21.75
CA GLU A 137 -16.78 -19.94 20.95
C GLU A 137 -15.67 -20.67 21.72
N GLU A 138 -15.47 -20.32 23.00
CA GLU A 138 -14.50 -20.98 23.87
C GLU A 138 -14.81 -22.48 24.05
N LEU A 139 -16.08 -22.82 24.33
CA LEU A 139 -16.52 -24.21 24.44
C LEU A 139 -16.35 -24.97 23.13
N LYS A 140 -16.66 -24.34 21.99
CA LYS A 140 -16.48 -24.93 20.67
C LYS A 140 -15.00 -25.20 20.38
N SER A 141 -14.11 -24.26 20.68
CA SER A 141 -12.66 -24.44 20.53
C SER A 141 -12.12 -25.55 21.43
N LYS A 142 -12.63 -25.68 22.66
CA LYS A 142 -12.23 -26.75 23.57
C LYS A 142 -12.67 -28.13 23.05
N LEU A 143 -13.87 -28.23 22.48
CA LEU A 143 -14.35 -29.45 21.83
C LEU A 143 -13.50 -29.81 20.61
N GLU A 144 -13.14 -28.82 19.79
CA GLU A 144 -12.26 -29.02 18.63
C GLU A 144 -10.89 -29.54 19.04
N LYS A 145 -10.23 -28.90 20.03
CA LYS A 145 -8.94 -29.37 20.58
C LYS A 145 -9.01 -30.78 21.15
N MET A 146 -10.11 -31.13 21.83
CA MET A 146 -10.30 -32.49 22.36
C MET A 146 -10.51 -33.51 21.24
N ALA A 147 -11.24 -33.15 20.17
CA ALA A 147 -11.40 -33.99 18.99
C ALA A 147 -10.07 -34.18 18.24
N GLU A 148 -9.29 -33.11 18.05
CA GLU A 148 -7.96 -33.14 17.46
C GLU A 148 -6.99 -34.01 18.29
N ALA A 149 -6.98 -33.85 19.62
CA ALA A 149 -6.15 -34.66 20.52
C ALA A 149 -6.51 -36.16 20.48
N SER A 150 -7.76 -36.52 20.18
CA SER A 150 -8.18 -37.92 20.04
C SER A 150 -7.77 -38.54 18.69
N LEU A 151 -7.45 -37.72 17.68
CA LEU A 151 -7.02 -38.17 16.36
C LEU A 151 -5.49 -38.11 16.20
N ASN A 152 -4.83 -37.20 16.90
CA ASN A 152 -3.38 -37.01 16.84
C ASN A 152 -2.67 -37.98 17.81
N GLY A 153 -2.51 -39.24 17.40
CA GLY A 153 -1.86 -40.31 18.17
C GLY A 153 -0.35 -40.15 18.43
N ASN A 154 0.24 -38.99 18.15
CA ASN A 154 1.67 -38.71 18.34
C ASN A 154 1.84 -37.31 18.94
N ASN A 155 2.18 -37.23 20.22
CA ASN A 155 2.95 -36.12 20.77
C ASN A 155 3.84 -36.64 21.91
N ALA A 156 5.06 -36.99 21.54
CA ALA A 156 6.18 -37.10 22.45
C ALA A 156 6.56 -35.70 22.93
N SER A 157 6.00 -35.26 24.06
CA SER A 157 6.57 -34.24 24.97
C SER A 157 5.65 -33.97 26.16
N GLU A 158 5.22 -35.01 26.87
CA GLU A 158 4.90 -34.84 28.30
C GLU A 158 6.22 -34.88 29.07
N LEU A 159 6.94 -33.76 29.04
CA LEU A 159 7.95 -33.46 30.03
C LEU A 159 7.23 -32.83 31.23
N ASP A 160 7.36 -33.53 32.35
CA ASP A 160 6.98 -33.17 33.71
C ASP A 160 6.87 -31.66 34.00
N ASN A 161 5.70 -31.20 34.47
CA ASN A 161 5.65 -30.27 35.59
C ASN A 161 4.31 -30.34 36.36
N TYR A 162 4.41 -30.89 37.57
CA TYR A 162 3.57 -30.77 38.79
C TYR A 162 2.47 -29.68 38.77
N ASP A 163 1.23 -29.84 39.25
CA ASP A 163 0.86 -30.20 40.63
C ASP A 163 -0.67 -30.44 40.82
N SER A 164 -1.01 -31.37 41.72
CA SER A 164 -2.21 -31.46 42.58
C SER A 164 -3.64 -31.62 42.02
N PHE A 165 -4.15 -32.87 41.97
CA PHE A 165 -4.93 -33.52 43.05
C PHE A 165 -5.76 -34.70 42.51
N ASN A 166 -5.56 -35.87 43.13
CA ASN A 166 -6.53 -36.96 43.38
C ASN A 166 -7.58 -37.30 42.29
N GLU A 167 -7.42 -38.43 41.62
CA GLU A 167 -8.14 -39.67 41.99
C GLU A 167 -7.77 -40.85 41.06
N THR A 168 -7.52 -41.98 41.71
CA THR A 168 -7.53 -43.37 41.22
C THR A 168 -8.10 -43.62 39.82
N GLN A 169 -7.27 -44.15 38.91
CA GLN A 169 -7.67 -45.28 38.04
C GLN A 169 -6.48 -45.92 37.30
N GLU A 170 -6.53 -47.24 37.24
CA GLU A 170 -5.47 -48.17 36.86
C GLU A 170 -4.94 -47.94 35.42
N LYS A 171 -3.63 -47.70 35.28
CA LYS A 171 -2.97 -47.56 33.97
C LYS A 171 -2.88 -48.92 33.26
N LYS A 172 -3.79 -49.20 32.32
CA LYS A 172 -3.66 -50.31 31.36
C LYS A 172 -2.42 -50.10 30.49
N LYS A 173 -1.39 -50.95 30.64
CA LYS A 173 -0.23 -50.97 29.74
C LYS A 173 -0.65 -51.52 28.38
N LYS A 174 -0.43 -50.76 27.31
CA LYS A 174 -0.65 -51.23 25.92
C LYS A 174 0.45 -52.24 25.54
N PRO A 175 0.14 -53.28 24.74
CA PRO A 175 1.14 -54.22 24.26
C PRO A 175 2.16 -53.51 23.36
N ALA A 176 3.43 -53.95 23.41
CA ALA A 176 4.51 -53.34 22.65
C ALA A 176 4.25 -53.42 21.13
N PRO A 177 4.73 -52.43 20.35
CA PRO A 177 4.61 -52.45 18.89
C PRO A 177 5.24 -53.72 18.30
N ARG A 178 4.56 -54.35 17.34
CA ARG A 178 5.06 -55.52 16.62
C ARG A 178 6.06 -55.09 15.56
N LEU A 179 7.21 -55.74 15.51
CA LEU A 179 8.24 -55.51 14.48
C LEU A 179 7.79 -56.18 13.18
N PHE A 180 8.03 -55.56 12.02
CA PHE A 180 7.73 -56.16 10.72
C PHE A 180 8.81 -55.75 9.73
N CYS A 181 9.33 -56.71 8.97
CA CYS A 181 10.32 -56.45 7.94
C CYS A 181 9.64 -56.49 6.56
N ASP A 182 9.55 -55.32 5.91
CA ASP A 182 8.95 -55.13 4.58
C ASP A 182 9.78 -55.79 3.46
N ILE A 183 11.05 -56.13 3.73
CA ILE A 183 11.95 -56.73 2.72
C ILE A 183 11.72 -58.24 2.58
N CYS A 184 11.30 -58.92 3.65
CA CYS A 184 11.10 -60.38 3.65
C CYS A 184 9.76 -60.84 4.22
N ASP A 185 8.80 -59.92 4.41
CA ASP A 185 7.42 -60.15 4.84
C ASP A 185 7.28 -61.02 6.12
N CYS A 186 8.17 -60.84 7.10
CA CYS A 186 8.11 -61.57 8.36
C CYS A 186 7.79 -60.63 9.55
N PHE A 187 6.92 -61.11 10.46
CA PHE A 187 6.52 -60.38 11.66
C PHE A 187 7.34 -60.83 12.89
N ASP A 188 7.59 -59.89 13.78
CA ASP A 188 8.20 -59.99 15.12
C ASP A 188 9.64 -60.53 15.21
N LEU A 189 10.33 -60.75 14.09
CA LEU A 189 11.70 -61.28 14.10
C LEU A 189 12.76 -60.17 14.07
N HIS A 190 12.71 -59.31 13.05
CA HIS A 190 13.58 -58.15 12.89
C HIS A 190 12.78 -57.02 12.24
N ASP A 191 13.27 -55.80 12.40
CA ASP A 191 12.77 -54.66 11.63
C ASP A 191 13.46 -54.62 10.26
N THR A 192 12.92 -53.83 9.33
CA THR A 192 13.38 -53.73 7.94
C THR A 192 14.87 -53.40 7.83
N GLU A 193 15.42 -52.58 8.74
CA GLU A 193 16.82 -52.14 8.77
C GLU A 193 17.83 -53.29 9.05
N ASP A 194 17.40 -54.32 9.77
CA ASP A 194 18.24 -55.45 10.18
C ASP A 194 18.09 -56.65 9.24
N CYS A 195 17.48 -56.44 8.06
CA CYS A 195 17.19 -57.53 7.15
C CYS A 195 18.48 -58.08 6.53
N PRO A 196 18.81 -59.37 6.73
CA PRO A 196 20.08 -59.94 6.27
C PRO A 196 20.24 -59.93 4.74
N THR A 197 19.15 -59.78 3.99
CA THR A 197 19.17 -59.59 2.53
C THR A 197 19.63 -58.19 2.11
N GLN A 198 19.54 -57.19 2.98
CA GLN A 198 19.95 -55.80 2.69
C GLN A 198 21.49 -55.65 2.56
N ALA A 199 22.27 -56.55 3.16
CA ALA A 199 23.72 -56.52 3.13
C ALA A 199 24.37 -57.03 1.82
N GLN A 200 23.60 -57.50 0.83
CA GLN A 200 24.15 -58.08 -0.41
C GLN A 200 24.25 -57.11 -1.60
N MET A 201 23.92 -55.81 -1.46
CA MET A 201 23.83 -54.87 -2.59
C MET A 201 24.90 -53.76 -2.63
N SER A 202 26.02 -53.92 -1.92
CA SER A 202 27.09 -52.93 -1.87
C SER A 202 28.04 -52.98 -3.09
N GLU A 203 27.55 -52.63 -4.28
CA GLU A 203 28.39 -52.17 -5.39
C GLU A 203 27.68 -51.03 -6.15
N THR A 204 27.79 -49.81 -5.64
CA THR A 204 27.51 -48.60 -6.42
C THR A 204 28.80 -47.78 -6.57
N PRO A 205 29.14 -47.28 -7.78
CA PRO A 205 30.36 -46.51 -7.99
C PRO A 205 30.31 -45.18 -7.21
N PRO A 206 31.46 -44.60 -6.83
CA PRO A 206 31.47 -43.40 -6.00
C PRO A 206 30.75 -42.23 -6.69
N HIS A 207 29.90 -41.54 -5.94
CA HIS A 207 29.24 -40.32 -6.40
C HIS A 207 30.26 -39.26 -6.81
N THR A 208 30.01 -38.56 -7.92
CA THR A 208 30.95 -37.59 -8.49
C THR A 208 31.04 -36.32 -7.62
N ALA A 209 32.26 -35.95 -7.23
CA ALA A 209 32.56 -34.81 -6.37
C ALA A 209 32.70 -33.47 -7.14
N TYR A 210 31.82 -33.19 -8.10
CA TYR A 210 31.88 -31.94 -8.87
C TYR A 210 31.04 -30.84 -8.20
N HIS A 211 31.70 -29.93 -7.48
CA HIS A 211 31.09 -28.73 -6.92
C HIS A 211 31.23 -27.56 -7.89
N GLY A 212 30.17 -27.22 -8.62
CA GLY A 212 30.12 -26.02 -9.47
C GLY A 212 30.12 -24.72 -8.65
N SER A 213 30.70 -23.66 -9.20
CA SER A 213 30.67 -22.31 -8.62
C SER A 213 29.25 -21.74 -8.67
N ARG A 214 28.74 -21.19 -7.55
CA ARG A 214 27.36 -20.71 -7.40
C ARG A 214 26.99 -19.52 -8.32
N LYS A 215 27.98 -18.89 -8.95
CA LYS A 215 27.80 -17.74 -9.85
C LYS A 215 27.79 -18.12 -11.33
N ASP A 216 28.16 -19.35 -11.66
CA ASP A 216 28.24 -19.80 -13.04
C ASP A 216 27.00 -20.64 -13.36
N GLU A 217 26.21 -20.20 -14.32
CA GLU A 217 24.98 -20.89 -14.73
C GLU A 217 25.36 -22.16 -15.51
N ARG A 218 24.83 -23.30 -15.08
CA ARG A 218 25.15 -24.60 -15.70
C ARG A 218 24.58 -24.62 -17.12
N PRO A 219 25.39 -24.88 -18.16
CA PRO A 219 24.90 -24.96 -19.53
C PRO A 219 23.79 -26.01 -19.65
N TYR A 220 22.60 -25.56 -20.03
CA TYR A 220 21.44 -26.38 -20.31
C TYR A 220 20.99 -26.14 -21.75
N CYS A 221 20.58 -27.21 -22.42
CA CYS A 221 20.08 -27.16 -23.77
C CYS A 221 18.57 -27.38 -23.76
N ASP A 222 17.81 -26.38 -24.18
CA ASP A 222 16.34 -26.45 -24.23
C ASP A 222 15.82 -27.28 -25.42
N ILE A 223 16.70 -27.68 -26.35
CA ILE A 223 16.34 -28.48 -27.53
C ILE A 223 16.31 -29.98 -27.19
N CYS A 224 17.34 -30.50 -26.50
CA CYS A 224 17.43 -31.91 -26.11
C CYS A 224 17.26 -32.15 -24.60
N GLU A 225 16.93 -31.10 -23.85
CA GLU A 225 16.61 -31.10 -22.42
C GLU A 225 17.69 -31.71 -21.50
N VAL A 226 18.95 -31.72 -21.92
CA VAL A 226 20.08 -32.21 -21.11
C VAL A 226 21.03 -31.11 -20.68
N PHE A 227 21.68 -31.32 -19.53
CA PHE A 227 22.75 -30.45 -19.05
C PHE A 227 24.10 -30.84 -19.67
N GLY A 228 24.89 -29.85 -20.11
CA GLY A 228 26.26 -30.07 -20.59
C GLY A 228 26.69 -29.17 -21.74
N HIS A 229 25.74 -28.54 -22.45
CA HIS A 229 25.99 -27.55 -23.49
C HIS A 229 24.85 -26.53 -23.52
N LEU A 230 25.06 -25.38 -24.17
CA LEU A 230 24.00 -24.39 -24.41
C LEU A 230 23.24 -24.71 -25.69
N THR A 231 21.97 -24.31 -25.73
CA THR A 231 21.05 -24.52 -26.86
C THR A 231 21.63 -24.10 -28.23
N ASN A 232 22.48 -23.08 -28.27
CA ASN A 232 23.12 -22.58 -29.49
C ASN A 232 24.23 -23.48 -30.08
N SER A 233 24.67 -24.48 -29.32
CA SER A 233 25.71 -25.43 -29.71
C SER A 233 25.16 -26.86 -29.81
N CYS A 234 23.83 -26.99 -29.80
CA CYS A 234 23.14 -28.28 -29.90
C CYS A 234 23.20 -28.79 -31.34
N ASN A 235 23.69 -30.01 -31.52
CA ASN A 235 23.66 -30.71 -32.80
C ASN A 235 22.40 -31.57 -32.84
N ASP A 236 21.27 -30.99 -33.26
CA ASP A 236 19.93 -31.59 -33.21
C ASP A 236 19.65 -32.57 -34.37
N ASP A 237 20.67 -32.88 -35.19
CA ASP A 237 20.54 -33.70 -36.40
C ASP A 237 20.73 -35.22 -36.16
N GLU A 238 20.67 -35.70 -34.92
CA GLU A 238 20.64 -37.15 -34.62
C GLU A 238 19.30 -37.55 -33.99
N THR A 239 18.27 -37.65 -34.84
CA THR A 239 17.04 -38.39 -34.52
C THR A 239 17.24 -39.87 -34.88
N PHE A 240 17.12 -40.76 -33.90
CA PHE A 240 16.80 -42.18 -34.09
C PHE A 240 15.53 -42.52 -33.32
#